data_AF-A0A7S1NXP3-F1
#
_entry.id   AF-A0A7S1NXP3-F1
#
_cell.length_a   1.000
_cell.length_b   1.000
_cell.length_c   1.000
_cell.angle_alpha   90.00
_cell.angle_beta   90.00
_cell.angle_gamma   90.00
#
_symmetry.space_group_name_H-M   'P 1'
#
loop_
_entity.id
_entity.type
_entity.pdbx_description
1 polymer ?
#
loop_
_entity_poly.entity_id
_entity_poly.type
_entity_poly.pdbx_seq_one_letter_code
_entity_poly.pdbx_strand_id
1 'polypeptide(L)'
;MSEPTGVQLSLRRSSPTKLSVNLEGPDKPGFLEKVISFFTKNELNIIDAKIQSKNGQFRDSFIVERRTTEPMTDAFIFDLETKSRELTGLPPPQQPTRSVTDRPESGPLTLTVPSRGPPNYPSGTLS
;
A
#
# COMPACT_ATOMS: atom_id res chain seq x y z
N MET A 1 -10.68 -6.12 -21.04
CA MET A 1 -10.63 -6.67 -19.66
C MET A 1 -9.20 -6.47 -19.20
N SER A 2 -8.96 -5.63 -18.19
CA SER A 2 -7.61 -5.35 -17.71
C SER A 2 -7.06 -6.59 -17.00
N GLU A 3 -5.99 -7.17 -17.50
CA GLU A 3 -5.27 -8.22 -16.77
C GLU A 3 -4.73 -7.61 -15.46
N PRO A 4 -4.91 -8.28 -14.30
CA PRO A 4 -4.31 -7.82 -13.06
C PRO A 4 -2.78 -7.88 -13.22
N THR A 5 -2.15 -6.72 -13.36
CA THR A 5 -0.69 -6.59 -13.60
C THR A 5 0.15 -6.99 -12.37
N GLY A 6 -0.50 -7.34 -11.25
CA GLY A 6 0.14 -7.64 -9.97
C GLY A 6 -0.49 -8.83 -9.24
N VAL A 7 0.19 -9.27 -8.18
CA VAL A 7 -0.32 -10.33 -7.31
C VAL A 7 -1.36 -9.74 -6.36
N GLN A 8 -2.54 -10.36 -6.33
CA GLN A 8 -3.58 -10.11 -5.35
C GLN A 8 -3.42 -11.07 -4.17
N LEU A 9 -3.59 -10.54 -2.98
CA LEU A 9 -3.50 -11.29 -1.73
C LEU A 9 -4.70 -10.92 -0.85
N SER A 10 -5.39 -11.93 -0.33
CA SER A 10 -6.48 -11.74 0.62
C SER A 10 -6.28 -12.63 1.84
N LEU A 11 -6.47 -12.04 3.02
CA LEU A 11 -6.42 -12.71 4.31
C LEU A 11 -7.82 -12.72 4.90
N ARG A 12 -8.32 -13.89 5.28
CA ARG A 12 -9.63 -14.03 5.90
C ARG A 12 -9.55 -14.97 7.10
N ARG A 13 -9.93 -14.49 8.28
CA ARG A 13 -10.03 -15.35 9.47
C ARG A 13 -11.08 -16.43 9.22
N SER A 14 -10.66 -17.70 9.28
CA SER A 14 -11.55 -18.86 9.11
C SER A 14 -11.99 -19.45 10.45
N SER A 15 -11.17 -19.29 11.50
CA SER A 15 -11.49 -19.66 12.88
C SER A 15 -10.65 -18.84 13.88
N PRO A 16 -10.83 -18.98 15.20
CA PRO A 16 -10.03 -18.25 16.19
C PRO A 16 -8.52 -18.51 16.09
N THR A 17 -8.10 -19.66 15.56
CA THR A 17 -6.69 -20.03 15.41
C THR A 17 -6.23 -20.12 13.96
N LYS A 18 -7.17 -20.15 13.00
CA LYS A 18 -6.88 -20.35 11.57
C LYS A 18 -7.16 -19.12 10.72
N LEU A 19 -6.27 -18.89 9.77
CA LEU A 19 -6.33 -17.85 8.78
C LEU A 19 -6.29 -18.47 7.39
N SER A 20 -7.23 -18.08 6.53
CA SER A 20 -7.21 -18.41 5.11
C SER A 20 -6.45 -17.33 4.35
N VAL A 21 -5.47 -17.75 3.57
CA VAL A 21 -4.65 -16.89 2.72
C VAL A 21 -4.89 -17.29 1.28
N ASN A 22 -5.43 -16.39 0.47
CA ASN A 22 -5.59 -16.64 -0.96
C ASN A 22 -4.73 -15.67 -1.76
N LEU A 23 -4.03 -16.21 -2.73
CA LEU A 23 -3.14 -15.48 -3.62
C LEU A 23 -3.53 -15.80 -5.06
N GLU A 24 -3.56 -14.78 -5.91
CA GLU A 24 -3.71 -14.96 -7.35
C GLU A 24 -2.87 -13.93 -8.10
N GLY A 25 -2.32 -14.34 -9.24
CA GLY A 25 -1.55 -13.42 -10.07
C GLY A 25 -0.66 -14.13 -11.09
N PRO A 26 0.29 -13.40 -11.70
CA PRO A 26 1.23 -13.96 -12.66
C PRO A 26 2.15 -15.00 -12.00
N ASP A 27 2.27 -16.18 -12.59
CA ASP A 27 3.17 -17.23 -12.11
C ASP A 27 4.61 -16.85 -12.42
N LYS A 28 5.38 -16.57 -11.36
CA LYS A 28 6.79 -16.16 -11.44
C LYS A 28 7.64 -17.18 -10.69
N PRO A 29 8.78 -17.62 -11.26
CA PRO A 29 9.72 -18.49 -10.57
C PRO A 29 10.11 -17.93 -9.19
N GLY A 30 10.08 -18.79 -8.17
CA GLY A 30 10.41 -18.42 -6.80
C GLY A 30 9.33 -17.65 -6.03
N PHE A 31 8.14 -17.39 -6.62
CA PHE A 31 7.07 -16.72 -5.89
C PHE A 31 6.54 -17.57 -4.73
N LEU A 32 6.25 -18.86 -4.99
CA LEU A 32 5.81 -19.79 -3.96
C LEU A 32 6.84 -19.90 -2.81
N GLU A 33 8.14 -19.93 -3.12
CA GLU A 33 9.21 -19.97 -2.11
C GLU A 33 9.14 -18.75 -1.16
N LYS A 34 8.89 -17.55 -1.70
CA LYS A 34 8.71 -16.34 -0.88
C LYS A 34 7.51 -16.45 0.03
N VAL A 35 6.39 -16.98 -0.47
CA VAL A 35 5.15 -17.19 0.31
C VAL A 35 5.38 -18.19 1.44
N ILE A 36 6.01 -19.34 1.15
CA ILE A 36 6.31 -20.35 2.19
C ILE A 36 7.30 -19.81 3.22
N SER A 37 8.31 -19.05 2.77
CA SER A 37 9.25 -18.37 3.66
C SER A 37 8.56 -17.37 4.57
N PHE A 38 7.57 -16.63 4.05
CA PHE A 38 6.78 -15.70 4.85
C PHE A 38 6.00 -16.40 5.96
N PHE A 39 5.33 -17.51 5.66
CA PHE A 39 4.64 -18.28 6.69
C PHE A 39 5.61 -18.77 7.76
N THR A 40 6.75 -19.32 7.34
CA THR A 40 7.77 -19.83 8.27
C THR A 40 8.34 -18.72 9.16
N LYS A 41 8.63 -17.54 8.60
CA LYS A 41 9.17 -16.38 9.34
C LYS A 41 8.19 -15.77 10.34
N ASN A 42 6.88 -15.88 10.09
CA ASN A 42 5.85 -15.37 10.99
C ASN A 42 5.25 -16.46 11.90
N GLU A 43 5.95 -17.58 12.06
CA GLU A 43 5.55 -18.71 12.91
C GLU A 43 4.16 -19.27 12.57
N LEU A 44 3.86 -19.33 11.27
CA LEU A 44 2.62 -19.90 10.75
C LEU A 44 2.89 -21.32 10.26
N ASN A 45 2.04 -22.25 10.68
CA ASN A 45 1.99 -23.61 10.19
C ASN A 45 0.94 -23.75 9.08
N ILE A 46 1.27 -24.43 7.99
CA ILE A 46 0.32 -24.69 6.91
C ILE A 46 -0.46 -25.95 7.26
N ILE A 47 -1.78 -25.81 7.40
CA ILE A 47 -2.72 -26.89 7.70
C ILE A 47 -3.25 -27.53 6.42
N ASP A 48 -3.54 -26.69 5.43
CA ASP A 48 -4.00 -27.13 4.11
C ASP A 48 -3.47 -26.18 3.05
N ALA A 49 -3.19 -26.70 1.86
CA ALA A 49 -2.68 -25.95 0.74
C ALA A 49 -3.23 -26.50 -0.57
N LYS A 50 -3.83 -25.61 -1.36
CA LYS A 50 -4.23 -25.86 -2.73
C LYS A 50 -3.45 -24.92 -3.63
N ILE A 51 -2.58 -25.49 -4.45
CA ILE A 51 -1.69 -24.76 -5.37
C ILE A 51 -2.15 -25.07 -6.79
N GLN A 52 -2.36 -24.04 -7.60
CA GLN A 52 -2.79 -24.19 -8.97
C GLN A 52 -2.04 -23.22 -9.86
N SER A 53 -1.41 -23.71 -10.93
CA SER A 53 -0.87 -22.87 -12.00
C SER A 53 -1.52 -23.24 -13.33
N LYS A 54 -2.05 -22.25 -14.03
CA LYS A 54 -2.70 -22.41 -15.33
C LYS A 54 -2.52 -21.15 -16.17
N ASN A 55 -2.11 -21.33 -17.42
CA ASN A 55 -1.97 -20.25 -18.41
C ASN A 55 -1.08 -19.08 -17.93
N GLY A 56 0.02 -19.39 -17.23
CA GLY A 56 0.94 -18.37 -16.70
C GLY A 56 0.38 -17.58 -15.51
N GLN A 57 -0.73 -18.01 -14.93
CA GLN A 57 -1.28 -17.47 -13.69
C GLN A 57 -1.33 -18.54 -12.62
N PHE A 58 -1.06 -18.15 -11.38
CA PHE A 58 -1.22 -19.00 -10.22
C PHE A 58 -2.45 -18.58 -9.40
N ARG A 59 -3.03 -19.55 -8.70
CA ARG A 59 -4.10 -19.37 -7.73
C ARG A 59 -3.86 -20.33 -6.58
N ASP A 60 -3.35 -19.78 -5.49
CA ASP A 60 -2.97 -20.56 -4.32
C ASP A 60 -3.88 -20.20 -3.14
N SER A 61 -4.35 -21.21 -2.44
CA SER A 61 -5.14 -21.09 -1.23
C SER A 61 -4.45 -21.87 -0.11
N PHE A 62 -4.17 -21.18 0.99
CA PHE A 62 -3.56 -21.77 2.18
C PHE A 62 -4.49 -21.59 3.37
N ILE A 63 -4.57 -22.61 4.21
CA ILE A 63 -5.10 -22.50 5.57
C ILE A 63 -3.91 -22.59 6.49
N VAL A 64 -3.66 -21.52 7.24
CA VAL A 64 -2.55 -21.44 8.18
C VAL A 64 -3.05 -21.28 9.60
N GLU A 65 -2.27 -21.79 10.55
CA GLU A 65 -2.50 -21.66 11.98
C GLU A 65 -1.23 -21.14 12.65
N ARG A 66 -1.37 -20.47 13.78
CA ARG A 66 -0.21 -20.03 14.56
C ARG A 66 0.50 -21.26 15.14
N ARG A 67 1.83 -21.25 15.13
CA ARG A 67 2.63 -22.29 15.82
C ARG A 67 2.48 -22.20 17.34
N THR A 68 2.13 -21.02 17.85
CA THR A 68 1.87 -20.78 19.27
C THR A 68 0.43 -21.16 19.64
N THR A 69 0.17 -21.28 20.95
CA THR A 69 -1.20 -21.48 21.47
C THR A 69 -2.03 -20.19 21.49
N GLU A 70 -1.50 -19.08 20.96
CA GLU A 70 -2.18 -17.81 20.93
C GLU A 70 -3.18 -17.73 19.76
N PRO A 71 -4.34 -17.07 19.96
CA PRO A 71 -5.31 -16.90 18.88
C PRO A 71 -4.80 -15.95 17.79
N MET A 72 -5.44 -16.02 16.63
CA MET A 72 -5.32 -15.04 15.54
C MET A 72 -6.06 -13.75 15.94
N THR A 73 -5.35 -12.86 16.65
CA THR A 73 -5.86 -11.54 17.00
C THR A 73 -5.94 -10.64 15.77
N ASP A 74 -6.85 -9.66 15.79
CA ASP A 74 -7.00 -8.72 14.68
C ASP A 74 -5.72 -7.90 14.44
N ALA A 75 -4.98 -7.59 15.51
CA ALA A 75 -3.68 -6.93 15.42
C ALA A 75 -2.63 -7.79 14.70
N PHE A 76 -2.60 -9.10 14.96
CA PHE A 76 -1.69 -10.01 14.28
C PHE A 76 -2.07 -10.19 12.81
N ILE A 77 -3.37 -10.28 12.49
CA ILE A 77 -3.83 -10.34 11.11
C ILE A 77 -3.48 -9.05 10.35
N PHE A 78 -3.63 -7.88 10.99
CA PHE A 78 -3.25 -6.59 10.41
C PHE A 78 -1.74 -6.48 10.15
N ASP A 79 -0.91 -6.97 11.07
CA ASP A 79 0.54 -7.04 10.90
C ASP A 79 0.92 -8.00 9.74
N LEU A 80 0.29 -9.17 9.68
CA LEU A 80 0.46 -10.10 8.55
C LEU A 80 0.05 -9.45 7.23
N GLU A 81 -1.08 -8.75 7.18
CA GLU A 81 -1.51 -8.05 5.98
C GLU A 81 -0.46 -7.02 5.55
N THR A 82 0.03 -6.23 6.50
CA THR A 82 1.04 -5.19 6.27
C THR A 82 2.32 -5.80 5.69
N LYS A 83 2.87 -6.85 6.34
CA LYS A 83 4.08 -7.54 5.87
C LYS A 83 3.85 -8.27 4.54
N SER A 84 2.65 -8.77 4.29
CA SER A 84 2.33 -9.49 3.05
C SER A 84 2.31 -8.60 1.81
N ARG A 85 2.16 -7.28 1.97
CA ARG A 85 2.28 -6.31 0.86
C ARG A 85 3.69 -6.26 0.28
N GLU A 86 4.71 -6.58 1.09
CA GLU A 86 6.09 -6.69 0.61
C GLU A 86 6.27 -7.91 -0.32
N LEU A 87 5.49 -8.99 -0.11
CA LEU A 87 5.55 -10.20 -0.93
C LEU A 87 4.96 -9.99 -2.33
N THR A 88 3.89 -9.20 -2.43
CA THR A 88 3.21 -8.96 -3.70
C THR A 88 3.90 -7.92 -4.57
N GLY A 89 4.94 -7.24 -4.04
CA GLY A 89 5.63 -6.15 -4.74
C GLY A 89 4.73 -4.95 -5.01
N LEU A 90 3.58 -4.87 -4.30
CA LEU A 90 2.74 -3.68 -4.34
C LEU A 90 3.50 -2.56 -3.61
N PRO A 91 3.54 -1.34 -4.17
CA PRO A 91 4.11 -0.21 -3.45
C PRO A 91 3.35 -0.04 -2.11
N PRO A 92 4.02 0.42 -1.03
CA PRO A 92 3.34 0.85 0.19
C PRO A 92 2.17 1.76 -0.18
N PRO A 93 1.04 1.75 0.54
CA PRO A 93 -0.05 2.68 0.26
C PRO A 93 0.53 4.09 0.19
N GLN A 94 0.54 4.65 -1.02
CA GLN A 94 1.01 6.02 -1.19
C GLN A 94 0.07 6.86 -0.33
N GLN A 95 0.64 7.54 0.68
CA GLN A 95 -0.06 8.64 1.34
C GLN A 95 -0.70 9.49 0.25
N PRO A 96 -1.98 9.90 0.39
CA PRO A 96 -2.70 10.59 -0.67
C PRO A 96 -1.80 11.66 -1.26
N THR A 97 -1.33 11.37 -2.48
CA THR A 97 -0.40 12.22 -3.20
C THR A 97 -1.18 13.49 -3.43
N ARG A 98 -0.90 14.54 -2.66
CA ARG A 98 -1.40 15.87 -2.96
C ARG A 98 -0.89 16.16 -4.37
N SER A 99 -1.78 16.07 -5.34
CA SER A 99 -1.52 16.47 -6.71
C SER A 99 -1.15 17.95 -6.69
N VAL A 100 0.14 18.26 -6.57
CA VAL A 100 0.65 19.58 -6.95
C VAL A 100 0.84 19.54 -8.46
N THR A 101 -0.28 19.54 -9.17
CA THR A 101 -0.33 20.03 -10.54
C THR A 101 -0.75 21.49 -10.42
N ASP A 102 0.23 22.38 -10.39
CA ASP A 102 0.12 23.54 -11.28
C ASP A 102 1.52 24.08 -11.58
N ARG A 103 1.91 23.93 -12.85
CA ARG A 103 3.03 24.66 -13.46
C ARG A 103 2.41 25.91 -14.07
N PRO A 104 2.73 27.12 -13.61
CA PRO A 104 2.75 28.27 -14.49
C PRO A 104 4.14 28.36 -15.10
N GLU A 105 4.23 28.04 -16.39
CA GLU A 105 5.31 28.51 -17.25
C GLU A 105 5.32 30.05 -17.21
N SER A 106 6.41 30.67 -16.77
CA SER A 106 6.64 32.11 -16.94
C SER A 106 8.13 32.41 -16.85
N GLY A 107 8.64 33.04 -17.91
CA GLY A 107 10.06 33.28 -18.20
C GLY A 107 10.78 34.27 -17.26
N PRO A 108 11.99 34.72 -17.64
CA PRO A 108 12.85 35.48 -16.73
C PRO A 108 12.23 36.82 -16.33
N LEU A 109 12.15 37.05 -15.02
CA LEU A 109 11.56 38.24 -14.40
C LEU A 109 12.46 39.46 -14.62
N THR A 110 12.05 40.38 -15.50
CA THR A 110 12.58 41.75 -15.54
C THR A 110 11.86 42.58 -14.47
N LEU A 111 12.58 42.92 -13.39
CA LEU A 111 12.10 43.81 -12.33
C LEU A 111 12.07 45.27 -12.81
N THR A 112 10.89 45.73 -13.25
CA THR A 112 10.61 47.16 -13.44
C THR A 112 9.88 47.69 -12.21
N VAL A 113 10.55 48.59 -11.46
CA VAL A 113 9.98 49.28 -10.29
C VAL A 113 9.32 50.58 -10.76
N PRO A 114 8.00 50.80 -10.55
CA PRO A 114 7.41 52.12 -10.71
C PRO A 114 7.48 52.93 -9.40
N SER A 115 8.15 54.07 -9.48
CA SER A 115 8.25 55.09 -8.43
C SER A 115 6.89 55.76 -8.16
N ARG A 116 6.43 55.82 -6.91
CA ARG A 116 5.27 56.64 -6.48
C ARG A 116 5.63 57.46 -5.26
N GLY A 117 5.45 58.77 -5.39
CA GLY A 117 5.89 59.84 -4.48
C GLY A 117 5.11 59.93 -3.15
N PRO A 118 5.43 60.95 -2.33
CA PRO A 118 5.05 61.00 -0.92
C PRO A 118 3.56 61.33 -0.68
N PRO A 119 2.95 60.81 0.41
CA PRO A 119 1.57 61.11 0.77
C PRO A 119 1.43 62.46 1.49
N ASN A 120 0.37 63.19 1.14
CA ASN A 120 -0.04 64.46 1.75
C ASN A 120 -1.41 64.27 2.42
N TYR A 121 -1.55 64.61 3.71
CA TYR A 121 -2.82 64.56 4.44
C TYR A 121 -3.09 65.90 5.14
N PRO A 122 -4.25 66.54 4.93
CA PRO A 122 -4.63 67.78 5.62
C PRO A 122 -5.32 67.55 6.97
N SER A 123 -5.08 68.51 7.88
CA SER A 123 -5.59 68.61 9.25
C SER A 123 -7.10 68.89 9.34
N GLY A 124 -7.78 68.31 10.34
CA GLY A 124 -9.17 68.61 10.68
C GLY A 124 -9.50 68.32 12.15
N THR A 125 -9.97 69.36 12.84
CA THR A 125 -10.28 69.53 14.27
C THR A 125 -11.46 68.70 14.79
N LEU A 126 -11.36 68.20 16.04
CA LEU A 126 -12.49 67.73 16.84
C LEU A 126 -13.15 68.89 17.62
N SER A 127 -14.48 68.88 17.68
CA SER A 127 -15.33 69.66 18.60
C SER A 127 -15.44 68.99 19.96
#